data_AF-A0A8D8ALB8-F1
#
_entry.id   AF-A0A8D8ALB8-F1
#
_cell.length_a   1.000
_cell.length_b   1.000
_cell.length_c   1.000
_cell.angle_alpha   90.00
_cell.angle_beta   90.00
_cell.angle_gamma   90.00
#
_symmetry.space_group_name_H-M   'P 1'
#
loop_
_entity.id
_entity.type
_entity.pdbx_description
1 polymer ?
#
loop_
_entity_poly.entity_id
_entity_poly.type
_entity_poly.pdbx_seq_one_letter_code
_entity_poly.pdbx_strand_id
1 'polypeptide(L)'
;VQSRQFNLVSCFDIQHLLVLFVAKNIARYLSLKKKLNMEVNESLGMAESKHDFNQDPEDDEILPPEVSPPRHPFQCDICDRILTTKQSLHVHKRTHADPVVRPMFGCEICGATFKSRTGLSYHLETKHIPENERKKLPCPTCGRI
;
A
#
# COMPACT_ATOMS: atom_id res chain seq x y z
N VAL A 1 -66.90 -0.54 0.75
CA VAL A 1 -65.94 0.34 0.05
C VAL A 1 -65.04 0.91 1.13
N GLN A 2 -63.76 0.61 1.31
CA GLN A 2 -62.70 0.07 0.47
C GLN A 2 -61.72 -0.68 1.38
N SER A 3 -61.22 -1.82 0.90
CA SER A 3 -60.22 -2.65 1.57
C SER A 3 -58.86 -1.96 1.58
N ARG A 4 -58.17 -2.01 2.71
CA ARG A 4 -56.77 -1.58 2.87
C ARG A 4 -55.88 -2.46 1.98
N GLN A 5 -55.30 -1.90 0.93
CA GLN A 5 -54.24 -2.55 0.18
C GLN A 5 -52.93 -2.41 0.96
N PHE A 6 -52.46 -3.51 1.54
CA PHE A 6 -51.10 -3.61 2.06
C PHE A 6 -50.15 -3.65 0.86
N ASN A 7 -49.25 -2.67 0.77
CA ASN A 7 -48.17 -2.63 -0.21
C ASN A 7 -47.25 -3.84 0.00
N LEU A 8 -47.42 -4.86 -0.83
CA LEU A 8 -46.48 -5.97 -0.99
C LEU A 8 -45.33 -5.47 -1.87
N VAL A 9 -44.30 -4.88 -1.27
CA VAL A 9 -42.99 -4.74 -1.95
C VAL A 9 -42.44 -6.16 -2.10
N SER A 10 -42.38 -6.66 -3.33
CA SER A 10 -41.97 -8.03 -3.59
C SER A 10 -40.48 -8.20 -3.29
N CYS A 11 -40.05 -9.40 -2.88
CA CYS A 11 -38.63 -9.69 -2.60
C CYS A 11 -37.72 -9.40 -3.83
N PHE A 12 -38.30 -9.45 -5.03
CA PHE A 12 -37.67 -9.10 -6.30
C PHE A 12 -37.29 -7.61 -6.37
N ASP A 13 -38.12 -6.73 -5.80
CA ASP A 13 -37.88 -5.28 -5.77
C ASP A 13 -36.71 -4.93 -4.84
N ILE A 14 -36.59 -5.63 -3.70
CA ILE A 14 -35.48 -5.44 -2.76
C ILE A 14 -34.17 -5.96 -3.38
N GLN A 15 -34.19 -7.12 -4.02
CA GLN A 15 -33.03 -7.64 -4.75
C GLN A 15 -32.62 -6.70 -5.89
N HIS A 16 -33.57 -6.18 -6.66
CA HIS A 16 -33.29 -5.22 -7.73
C HIS A 16 -32.72 -3.90 -7.19
N LEU A 17 -33.26 -3.38 -6.08
CA LEU A 17 -32.71 -2.20 -5.40
C LEU A 17 -31.30 -2.44 -4.85
N LEU A 18 -31.01 -3.63 -4.31
CA LEU A 18 -29.67 -4.00 -3.86
C LEU A 18 -28.70 -4.12 -5.04
N VAL A 19 -29.11 -4.72 -6.17
CA VAL A 19 -28.29 -4.77 -7.39
C VAL A 19 -27.99 -3.37 -7.90
N LEU A 20 -28.99 -2.48 -7.96
CA LEU A 20 -28.79 -1.09 -8.37
C LEU A 20 -27.89 -0.32 -7.39
N PHE A 21 -28.03 -0.56 -6.09
CA PHE A 21 -27.18 0.04 -5.07
C PHE A 21 -25.73 -0.43 -5.23
N VAL A 22 -25.50 -1.73 -5.38
CA VAL A 22 -24.16 -2.32 -5.61
C VAL A 22 -23.57 -1.80 -6.91
N ALA A 23 -24.34 -1.76 -8.01
CA ALA A 23 -23.88 -1.25 -9.30
C ALA A 23 -23.47 0.23 -9.23
N LYS A 24 -24.24 1.07 -8.51
CA LYS A 24 -23.89 2.48 -8.27
C LYS A 24 -22.61 2.63 -7.44
N ASN A 25 -22.42 1.79 -6.43
CA ASN A 25 -21.20 1.79 -5.60
C ASN A 25 -19.98 1.32 -6.41
N ILE A 26 -20.13 0.30 -7.27
CA ILE A 26 -19.08 -0.15 -8.19
C ILE A 26 -18.73 0.94 -9.20
N ALA A 27 -19.71 1.59 -9.81
CA ALA A 27 -19.48 2.70 -10.74
C ALA A 27 -18.75 3.87 -10.07
N ARG A 28 -19.11 4.19 -8.82
CA ARG A 28 -18.44 5.20 -8.00
C ARG A 28 -16.99 4.80 -7.67
N TYR A 29 -16.74 3.54 -7.30
CA TYR A 29 -15.40 3.00 -7.08
C TYR A 29 -14.55 3.05 -8.35
N LEU A 30 -15.08 2.63 -9.51
CA LEU A 30 -14.37 2.68 -10.78
C LEU A 30 -14.10 4.11 -11.24
N SER A 31 -15.01 5.05 -10.98
CA SER A 31 -14.81 6.47 -11.28
C SER A 31 -13.74 7.09 -10.37
N LEU A 32 -13.73 6.76 -9.08
CA LEU A 32 -12.68 7.18 -8.15
C LEU A 32 -11.34 6.56 -8.52
N LYS A 33 -11.32 5.27 -8.87
CA LYS A 33 -10.12 4.57 -9.36
C LYS A 33 -9.60 5.22 -10.64
N LYS A 34 -10.48 5.61 -11.58
CA LYS A 34 -10.10 6.34 -12.80
C LYS A 34 -9.57 7.75 -12.47
N LYS A 35 -10.17 8.47 -11.52
CA LYS A 35 -9.65 9.79 -11.07
C LYS A 35 -8.26 9.67 -10.45
N LEU A 36 -8.04 8.71 -9.54
CA LEU A 36 -6.72 8.40 -9.00
C LEU A 36 -5.73 7.98 -10.09
N ASN A 37 -6.15 7.19 -11.08
CA ASN A 37 -5.27 6.78 -12.18
C ASN A 37 -4.96 7.92 -13.17
N MET A 38 -5.88 8.89 -13.33
CA MET A 38 -5.64 10.10 -14.14
C MET A 38 -4.72 11.07 -13.40
N GLU A 39 -4.86 11.23 -12.07
CA GLU A 39 -3.93 12.01 -11.24
C GLU A 39 -2.51 11.41 -11.24
N VAL A 40 -2.39 10.08 -11.35
CA VAL A 40 -1.10 9.38 -11.52
C VAL A 40 -0.54 9.51 -12.95
N ASN A 41 -1.38 9.71 -13.97
CA ASN A 41 -0.94 9.89 -15.36
C ASN A 41 -0.55 11.34 -15.70
N GLU A 42 -1.13 12.34 -15.03
CA GLU A 42 -0.77 13.76 -15.24
C GLU A 42 0.55 14.13 -14.53
N SER A 43 0.93 13.37 -13.49
CA SER A 43 2.24 13.46 -12.84
C SER A 43 3.32 12.55 -13.45
N LEU A 44 2.96 11.78 -14.49
CA LEU A 44 3.89 11.03 -15.33
C LEU A 44 4.02 11.65 -16.73
N GLY A 45 4.00 12.99 -16.81
CA GLY A 45 4.60 13.73 -17.90
C GLY A 45 6.12 13.73 -17.79
N MET A 46 6.75 12.55 -17.75
CA MET A 46 8.18 12.45 -17.97
C MET A 46 8.40 12.57 -19.47
N ALA A 47 8.76 13.79 -19.90
CA ALA A 47 9.34 14.02 -21.21
C ALA A 47 10.39 12.94 -21.48
N GLU A 48 10.27 12.27 -22.62
CA GLU A 48 11.35 11.50 -23.20
C GLU A 48 12.55 12.45 -23.33
N SER A 49 13.49 12.36 -22.39
CA SER A 49 14.81 12.93 -22.57
C SER A 49 15.50 12.09 -23.64
N LYS A 50 15.29 12.49 -24.90
CA LYS A 50 16.24 12.20 -25.97
C LYS A 50 17.53 12.91 -25.59
N HIS A 51 18.34 12.27 -24.75
CA HIS A 51 19.71 12.70 -24.61
C HIS A 51 20.45 12.19 -25.84
N ASP A 52 20.50 13.07 -26.83
CA ASP A 52 21.35 12.99 -28.00
C ASP A 52 22.80 12.95 -27.48
N PHE A 53 23.40 11.75 -27.46
CA PHE A 53 24.83 11.60 -27.18
C PHE A 53 25.54 11.81 -28.51
N ASN A 54 25.83 13.07 -28.82
CA ASN A 54 26.73 13.40 -29.91
C ASN A 54 28.11 12.85 -29.57
N GLN A 55 28.50 11.87 -30.37
CA GLN A 55 29.83 11.31 -30.42
C GLN A 55 30.74 12.33 -31.11
N ASP A 56 31.79 12.76 -30.44
CA ASP A 56 33.08 13.12 -31.05
C ASP A 56 34.20 12.96 -30.00
N PRO A 57 35.44 12.66 -30.42
CA PRO A 57 36.34 11.81 -29.64
C PRO A 57 37.59 12.53 -29.11
N GLU A 58 38.28 11.83 -28.21
CA GLU A 58 39.67 12.02 -27.75
C GLU A 58 39.92 13.24 -26.87
N ASP A 59 40.24 12.99 -25.59
CA ASP A 59 41.42 13.54 -24.93
C ASP A 59 41.68 12.76 -23.63
N ASP A 60 42.94 12.40 -23.43
CA ASP A 60 43.48 11.52 -22.39
C ASP A 60 43.10 11.94 -20.97
N GLU A 61 42.29 11.14 -20.26
CA GLU A 61 42.25 11.21 -18.79
C GLU A 61 42.15 9.83 -18.15
N ILE A 62 43.13 9.58 -17.27
CA ILE A 62 43.46 8.31 -16.62
C ILE A 62 42.29 7.84 -15.74
N LEU A 63 41.77 6.63 -16.00
CA LEU A 63 40.75 5.95 -15.19
C LEU A 63 41.14 5.85 -13.70
N PRO A 64 40.31 6.32 -12.74
CA PRO A 64 40.37 5.89 -11.35
C PRO A 64 39.63 4.55 -11.15
N PRO A 65 39.95 3.78 -10.09
CA PRO A 65 39.46 2.42 -9.90
C PRO A 65 37.96 2.41 -9.57
N GLU A 66 37.22 1.56 -10.29
CA GLU A 66 35.85 1.08 -10.02
C GLU A 66 34.92 1.98 -9.18
N VAL A 67 34.33 3.00 -9.79
CA VAL A 67 33.12 3.62 -9.24
C VAL A 67 31.94 2.73 -9.61
N SER A 68 31.54 1.84 -8.70
CA SER A 68 30.22 1.22 -8.77
C SER A 68 29.18 2.34 -8.85
N PRO A 69 28.21 2.33 -9.78
CA PRO A 69 27.18 3.37 -9.84
C PRO A 69 26.51 3.50 -8.46
N PRO A 70 26.10 4.71 -8.06
CA PRO A 70 25.58 4.95 -6.71
C PRO A 70 24.50 3.91 -6.41
N ARG A 71 24.74 3.07 -5.38
CA ARG A 71 23.87 1.94 -4.98
C ARG A 71 22.53 2.39 -4.39
N HIS A 72 22.13 3.61 -4.71
CA HIS A 72 21.04 4.35 -4.12
C HIS A 72 20.44 5.32 -5.15
N PRO A 73 19.74 4.78 -6.18
CA PRO A 73 19.11 5.60 -7.21
C PRO A 73 17.74 6.16 -6.79
N PHE A 74 17.25 5.86 -5.57
CA PHE A 74 15.86 6.15 -5.19
C PHE A 74 15.77 7.37 -4.28
N GLN A 75 15.87 8.55 -4.87
CA GLN A 75 15.65 9.82 -4.17
C GLN A 75 14.16 10.11 -3.99
N CYS A 76 13.79 10.70 -2.84
CA CYS A 76 12.45 11.20 -2.62
C CYS A 76 12.25 12.55 -3.33
N ASP A 77 11.09 12.71 -3.94
CA ASP A 77 10.63 13.93 -4.62
C ASP A 77 10.06 14.99 -3.67
N ILE A 78 9.86 14.64 -2.39
CA ILE A 78 9.31 15.53 -1.35
C ILE A 78 10.42 16.03 -0.40
N CYS A 79 11.54 15.33 -0.31
CA CYS A 79 12.71 15.72 0.49
C CYS A 79 13.98 15.10 -0.07
N ASP A 80 15.17 15.61 0.27
CA ASP A 80 16.45 15.16 -0.31
C ASP A 80 16.96 13.80 0.21
N ARG A 81 16.07 12.98 0.78
CA ARG A 81 16.45 11.66 1.28
C ARG A 81 16.65 10.69 0.12
N ILE A 82 17.85 10.11 0.09
CA ILE A 82 18.25 9.09 -0.86
C ILE A 82 18.15 7.71 -0.21
N LEU A 83 17.48 6.76 -0.88
CA LEU A 83 17.29 5.41 -0.40
C LEU A 83 17.89 4.37 -1.36
N THR A 84 18.26 3.21 -0.80
CA THR A 84 18.93 2.12 -1.53
C THR A 84 17.97 1.23 -2.32
N THR A 85 16.67 1.25 -2.01
CA THR A 85 15.69 0.38 -2.68
C THR A 85 14.37 1.11 -2.99
N LYS A 86 13.70 0.70 -4.08
CA LYS A 86 12.36 1.20 -4.44
C LYS A 86 11.33 0.98 -3.33
N GLN A 87 11.39 -0.16 -2.63
CA GLN A 87 10.47 -0.48 -1.54
C GLN A 87 10.66 0.44 -0.33
N SER A 88 11.92 0.74 0.02
CA SER A 88 12.20 1.69 1.10
C SER A 88 11.74 3.10 0.74
N LEU A 89 11.94 3.55 -0.50
CA LEU A 89 11.40 4.82 -0.98
C LEU A 89 9.86 4.85 -0.91
N HIS A 90 9.18 3.78 -1.31
CA HIS A 90 7.73 3.69 -1.20
C HIS A 90 7.23 3.79 0.25
N VAL A 91 7.89 3.11 1.20
CA VAL A 91 7.56 3.20 2.62
C VAL A 91 7.87 4.59 3.18
N HIS A 92 8.99 5.18 2.76
CA HIS A 92 9.39 6.53 3.14
C HIS A 92 8.38 7.57 2.67
N LYS A 93 7.83 7.48 1.45
CA LYS A 93 6.78 8.41 0.99
C LYS A 93 5.54 8.44 1.90
N ARG A 94 5.27 7.35 2.63
CA ARG A 94 4.20 7.29 3.65
C ARG A 94 4.52 8.03 4.95
N THR A 95 5.69 8.65 5.07
CA THR A 95 6.00 9.59 6.17
C THR A 95 5.64 11.02 5.82
N HIS A 96 5.53 11.33 4.53
CA HIS A 96 5.08 12.64 4.04
C HIS A 96 3.55 12.73 3.96
N ALA A 97 2.87 11.59 3.80
CA ALA A 97 1.42 11.51 3.98
C ALA A 97 1.08 11.64 5.47
N ASP A 98 0.10 12.51 5.79
CA ASP A 98 -0.38 12.78 7.15
C ASP A 98 -0.58 11.51 7.99
N PRO A 99 -0.36 11.56 9.33
CA PRO A 99 -0.44 10.40 10.23
C PRO A 99 -1.81 9.69 10.22
N VAL A 100 -2.86 10.39 9.75
CA VAL A 100 -4.24 9.90 9.61
C VAL A 100 -4.40 8.87 8.48
N VAL A 101 -3.49 8.83 7.51
CA VAL A 101 -3.58 7.91 6.35
C VAL A 101 -3.05 6.51 6.67
N ARG A 102 -2.41 6.29 7.82
CA ARG A 102 -2.04 4.94 8.26
C ARG A 102 -3.23 4.29 8.96
N PRO A 103 -3.94 3.34 8.32
CA PRO A 103 -4.99 2.60 9.02
C PRO A 103 -4.35 1.91 10.22
N MET A 104 -4.89 2.19 11.40
CA MET A 104 -4.52 1.46 12.60
C MET A 104 -5.09 0.05 12.52
N PHE A 105 -4.32 -0.90 13.05
CA PHE A 105 -4.74 -2.28 13.17
C PHE A 105 -5.29 -2.47 14.57
N GLY A 106 -6.60 -2.72 14.70
CA GLY A 106 -7.26 -2.97 15.96
C GLY A 106 -7.22 -4.45 16.35
N CYS A 107 -7.03 -4.73 17.64
CA CYS A 107 -7.29 -6.04 18.21
C CYS A 107 -8.79 -6.18 18.49
N GLU A 108 -9.44 -7.19 17.92
CA GLU A 108 -10.87 -7.44 18.11
C GLU A 108 -11.21 -7.97 19.51
N ILE A 109 -10.22 -8.50 20.25
CA ILE A 109 -10.42 -9.08 21.58
C ILE A 109 -10.37 -8.01 22.68
N CYS A 110 -9.42 -7.07 22.61
CA CYS A 110 -9.23 -6.05 23.67
C CYS A 110 -9.30 -4.60 23.18
N GLY A 111 -9.51 -4.36 21.89
CA GLY A 111 -9.61 -3.01 21.32
C GLY A 111 -8.28 -2.26 21.20
N ALA A 112 -7.14 -2.87 21.56
CA ALA A 112 -5.83 -2.22 21.43
C ALA A 112 -5.50 -1.92 19.96
N THR A 113 -4.95 -0.73 19.69
CA THR A 113 -4.63 -0.26 18.34
C THR A 113 -3.13 -0.24 18.07
N PHE A 114 -2.72 -0.67 16.88
CA PHE A 114 -1.32 -0.78 16.49
C PHE A 114 -1.04 -0.05 15.18
N LYS A 115 0.18 0.49 15.06
CA LYS A 115 0.66 1.20 13.85
C LYS A 115 1.05 0.26 12.70
N SER A 116 1.11 -1.05 12.94
CA SER A 116 1.52 -2.06 11.97
C SER A 116 0.84 -3.42 12.20
N ARG A 117 0.68 -4.21 11.13
CA ARG A 117 0.16 -5.58 11.19
C ARG A 117 1.04 -6.48 12.04
N THR A 118 2.36 -6.35 11.95
CA THR A 118 3.31 -7.13 12.76
C THR A 118 3.14 -6.85 14.26
N GLY A 119 2.90 -5.58 14.63
CA GLY A 119 2.62 -5.22 16.02
C GLY A 119 1.34 -5.86 16.55
N LEU A 120 0.26 -5.85 15.75
CA LEU A 120 -0.97 -6.56 16.11
C LEU A 120 -0.74 -8.08 16.24
N SER A 121 -0.04 -8.71 15.29
CA SER A 121 0.24 -10.15 15.32
C SER A 121 0.99 -10.57 16.58
N TYR A 122 2.05 -9.83 16.94
CA TYR A 122 2.81 -10.07 18.16
C TYR A 122 1.95 -9.88 19.41
N HIS A 123 1.09 -8.86 19.42
CA HIS A 123 0.16 -8.64 20.52
C HIS A 123 -0.81 -9.83 20.69
N LEU A 124 -1.40 -10.33 19.60
CA LEU A 124 -2.28 -11.50 19.64
C LEU A 124 -1.54 -12.70 20.21
N GLU A 125 -0.34 -12.99 19.69
CA GLU A 125 0.49 -14.12 20.14
C GLU A 125 0.92 -14.00 21.61
N THR A 126 1.16 -12.78 22.09
CA THR A 126 1.68 -12.58 23.45
C THR A 126 0.61 -12.47 24.52
N LYS A 127 -0.51 -11.81 24.19
CA LYS A 127 -1.56 -11.41 25.14
C LYS A 127 -2.84 -12.24 25.04
N HIS A 128 -3.09 -12.88 23.91
CA HIS A 128 -4.34 -13.59 23.67
C HIS A 128 -4.16 -15.08 23.33
N ILE A 129 -2.96 -15.52 22.93
CA ILE A 129 -2.65 -16.95 22.81
C ILE A 129 -2.11 -17.46 24.16
N PRO A 130 -2.76 -18.45 24.80
CA PRO A 130 -2.25 -19.05 26.02
C PRO A 130 -0.94 -19.82 25.75
N GLU A 131 -0.04 -19.89 26.74
CA GLU A 131 1.33 -20.41 26.53
C GLU A 131 1.38 -21.87 26.04
N ASN A 132 0.38 -22.66 26.40
CA ASN A 132 0.20 -24.03 25.94
C ASN A 132 -0.10 -24.15 24.43
N GLU A 133 -0.60 -23.10 23.79
CA GLU A 133 -0.94 -23.07 22.36
C GLU A 133 0.13 -22.36 21.51
N ARG A 134 1.15 -21.77 22.14
CA ARG A 134 2.24 -21.10 21.42
C ARG A 134 3.17 -22.15 20.80
N LYS A 135 3.32 -22.09 19.48
CA LYS A 135 4.22 -22.96 18.73
C LYS A 135 5.67 -22.56 19.04
N LYS A 136 6.32 -23.31 19.93
CA LYS A 136 7.75 -23.15 20.21
C LYS A 136 8.53 -23.80 19.06
N LEU A 137 9.29 -23.01 18.32
CA LEU A 137 10.11 -23.50 17.23
C LEU A 137 11.51 -23.81 17.76
N PRO A 138 12.06 -25.01 17.51
CA PRO A 138 13.42 -25.34 17.91
C PRO A 138 14.41 -24.46 17.13
N CYS A 139 15.49 -24.06 17.81
CA CYS A 139 16.58 -23.32 17.19
C CYS A 139 17.20 -24.12 16.03
N PRO A 140 17.30 -23.56 14.81
CA PRO A 140 17.80 -24.29 13.65
C PRO A 140 19.30 -24.65 13.75
N THR A 141 20.04 -24.01 14.66
CA THR A 141 21.49 -24.25 14.85
C THR A 141 21.77 -25.27 15.95
N CYS A 142 21.01 -25.27 17.04
CA CYS A 142 21.29 -26.11 18.22
C CYS A 142 20.13 -27.01 18.68
N GLY A 143 18.97 -26.93 18.02
CA GLY A 143 17.82 -27.82 18.25
C GLY A 143 17.02 -27.60 19.53
N ARG A 144 17.43 -26.66 20.41
CA ARG A 144 16.69 -26.37 21.66
C ARG A 144 15.42 -25.58 21.38
N ILE A 145 14.36 -25.89 22.13
CA ILE A 145 13.05 -25.22 22.14
C ILE A 145 13.04 -24.12 23.21
#